data_AF-A0A671XWD2-F1
#
_entry.id   AF-A0A671XWD2-F1
#
_cell.length_a   1.000
_cell.length_b   1.000
_cell.length_c   1.000
_cell.angle_alpha   90.00
_cell.angle_beta   90.00
_cell.angle_gamma   90.00
#
_symmetry.space_group_name_H-M   'P 1'
#
loop_
_entity.id
_entity.type
_entity.pdbx_description
1 polymer ?
#
loop_
_entity_poly.entity_id
_entity_poly.type
_entity_poly.pdbx_seq_one_letter_code
_entity_poly.pdbx_strand_id
1 'polypeptide(L)'
;LFMDDNAPPHRARIVTARLQEVGVPHMVWPAMSPDLNPIEHVWDQLKQRLDDRTPPPRDLAELRVAVERIASEQHHVIAANGGNTRY
;
A
#
# COMPACT_ATOMS: atom_id res chain seq x y z
N LEU A 1 0.89 10.90 -9.83
CA LEU A 1 0.81 9.67 -10.63
C LEU A 1 0.26 8.58 -9.72
N PHE A 2 -0.81 7.92 -10.13
CA PHE A 2 -1.43 6.79 -9.42
C PHE A 2 -0.79 5.49 -9.90
N MET A 3 -0.42 4.61 -8.97
CA MET A 3 0.12 3.29 -9.26
C MET A 3 -0.80 2.22 -8.68
N ASP A 4 -0.96 1.13 -9.41
CA ASP A 4 -1.62 -0.11 -8.98
C ASP A 4 -0.82 -1.32 -9.48
N ASP A 5 -1.29 -2.52 -9.16
CA ASP A 5 -0.66 -3.80 -9.53
C ASP A 5 -1.00 -4.25 -10.96
N ASN A 6 -1.74 -3.43 -11.72
CA ASN A 6 -2.24 -3.73 -13.07
C ASN A 6 -3.11 -5.00 -13.13
N ALA A 7 -3.74 -5.43 -12.03
CA ALA A 7 -4.62 -6.60 -12.02
C ALA A 7 -5.86 -6.38 -12.91
N PRO A 8 -6.50 -7.45 -13.42
CA PRO A 8 -7.62 -7.34 -14.36
C PRO A 8 -8.76 -6.39 -13.92
N PRO A 9 -9.15 -6.31 -12.64
CA PRO A 9 -10.16 -5.34 -12.19
C PRO A 9 -9.72 -3.88 -12.38
N HIS A 10 -8.44 -3.55 -12.17
CA HIS A 10 -7.91 -2.18 -12.33
C HIS A 10 -7.84 -1.75 -13.79
N ARG A 11 -7.77 -2.71 -14.70
CA ARG A 11 -7.81 -2.48 -16.16
C ARG A 11 -9.22 -2.41 -16.73
N ALA A 12 -10.25 -2.63 -15.92
CA ALA A 12 -11.63 -2.58 -16.39
C ALA A 12 -11.96 -1.17 -16.93
N ARG A 13 -12.71 -1.11 -18.04
CA ARG A 13 -13.05 0.16 -18.71
C ARG A 13 -13.71 1.18 -17.77
N ILE A 14 -14.51 0.70 -16.81
CA ILE A 14 -15.16 1.57 -15.82
C ILE A 14 -14.15 2.24 -14.89
N VAL A 15 -13.08 1.53 -14.49
CA VAL A 15 -12.04 2.06 -13.62
C VAL A 15 -11.17 3.06 -14.38
N THR A 16 -10.75 2.70 -15.59
CA THR A 16 -9.90 3.59 -16.41
C THR A 16 -10.65 4.87 -16.83
N ALA A 17 -11.91 4.77 -17.23
CA ALA A 17 -12.75 5.94 -17.51
C ALA A 17 -12.89 6.83 -16.27
N ARG A 18 -13.10 6.24 -15.08
CA ARG A 18 -13.21 7.02 -13.85
C ARG A 18 -11.92 7.77 -13.53
N LEU A 19 -10.75 7.13 -13.66
CA LEU A 19 -9.45 7.78 -13.45
C LEU A 19 -9.24 8.97 -14.41
N GLN A 20 -9.66 8.83 -15.67
CA GLN A 20 -9.63 9.91 -16.65
C GLN A 20 -10.58 11.07 -16.28
N GLU A 21 -11.81 10.77 -15.87
CA GLU A 21 -12.79 11.79 -15.43
C GLU A 21 -12.29 12.62 -14.25
N VAL A 22 -11.65 11.97 -13.26
CA VAL A 22 -11.10 12.68 -12.09
C VAL A 22 -9.74 13.32 -12.36
N GLY A 23 -9.21 13.19 -13.58
CA GLY A 23 -7.92 13.76 -13.97
C GLY A 23 -6.72 13.15 -13.24
N VAL A 24 -6.83 11.90 -12.78
CA VAL A 24 -5.75 11.21 -12.07
C VAL A 24 -4.89 10.46 -13.09
N PRO A 25 -3.63 10.90 -13.34
CA PRO A 25 -2.76 10.22 -14.28
C PRO A 25 -2.34 8.85 -13.72
N HIS A 26 -2.65 7.78 -14.44
CA HIS A 26 -2.25 6.40 -14.13
C HIS A 26 -0.84 6.13 -14.69
N MET A 27 0.00 5.51 -13.87
CA MET A 27 1.33 5.09 -14.28
C MET A 27 1.25 3.79 -15.07
N VAL A 28 1.79 3.80 -16.29
CA VAL A 28 1.87 2.58 -17.11
C VAL A 28 2.98 1.70 -16.52
N TRP A 29 2.60 0.56 -15.95
CA TRP A 29 3.50 -0.41 -15.36
C TRP A 29 3.39 -1.78 -16.07
N PRO A 30 4.50 -2.49 -16.33
CA PRO A 30 4.43 -3.85 -16.86
C PRO A 30 3.69 -4.78 -15.90
N ALA A 31 2.76 -5.58 -16.43
CA ALA A 31 2.05 -6.58 -15.64
C ALA A 31 3.03 -7.64 -15.10
N MET A 32 2.77 -8.15 -13.89
CA MET A 32 3.53 -9.22 -13.21
C MET A 32 4.92 -8.80 -12.66
N SER A 33 5.05 -7.61 -12.10
CA SER A 33 6.22 -7.24 -11.26
C SER A 33 5.80 -6.99 -9.81
N PRO A 34 5.32 -8.03 -9.08
CA PRO A 34 4.94 -7.88 -7.67
C PRO A 34 6.10 -7.37 -6.81
N ASP A 35 7.33 -7.77 -7.14
CA ASP A 35 8.57 -7.34 -6.47
C ASP A 35 8.80 -5.82 -6.51
N LEU A 36 8.15 -5.12 -7.45
CA LEU A 36 8.28 -3.69 -7.65
C LEU A 36 7.05 -2.91 -7.19
N ASN A 37 6.02 -3.58 -6.65
CA ASN A 37 4.85 -2.89 -6.12
C ASN A 37 5.17 -2.37 -4.72
N PRO A 38 5.27 -1.03 -4.51
CA PRO A 38 5.66 -0.48 -3.21
C PRO A 38 4.67 -0.83 -2.10
N ILE A 39 3.43 -1.23 -2.45
CA ILE A 39 2.43 -1.63 -1.47
C ILE A 39 2.78 -2.96 -0.78
N GLU A 40 3.48 -3.88 -1.46
CA GLU A 40 3.85 -5.18 -0.87
C GLU A 40 4.82 -4.98 0.29
N HIS A 41 5.77 -4.06 0.13
CA HIS A 41 6.69 -3.71 1.20
C HIS A 41 5.99 -3.09 2.42
N VAL A 42 4.97 -2.27 2.19
CA VAL A 42 4.14 -1.69 3.26
C VAL A 42 3.33 -2.79 3.96
N TRP A 43 2.76 -3.72 3.20
CA TRP A 43 2.03 -4.87 3.76
C TRP A 43 2.91 -5.74 4.65
N ASP A 44 4.14 -6.01 4.24
CA ASP A 44 5.05 -6.85 5.02
C ASP A 44 5.45 -6.18 6.34
N GLN A 45 5.73 -4.87 6.33
CA GLN A 45 5.97 -4.13 7.56
C GLN A 45 4.73 -4.07 8.47
N LEU A 46 3.54 -3.92 7.90
CA LEU A 46 2.28 -3.94 8.66
C LEU A 46 2.07 -5.29 9.35
N LYS A 47 2.26 -6.39 8.62
CA LYS A 47 2.16 -7.77 9.16
C LYS A 47 3.17 -7.98 10.28
N GLN A 48 4.43 -7.62 10.06
CA GLN A 48 5.48 -7.77 11.09
C GLN A 48 5.11 -7.02 12.38
N ARG A 49 4.69 -5.75 12.27
CA ARG A 49 4.27 -4.97 13.45
C ARG A 49 2.99 -5.48 14.10
N LEU A 50 2.15 -6.19 13.36
CA LEU A 50 0.96 -6.86 13.91
C LEU A 50 1.34 -8.13 14.67
N ASP A 51 2.25 -8.93 14.12
CA ASP A 51 2.75 -10.17 14.72
C ASP A 51 3.54 -9.91 16.01
N ASP A 52 4.26 -8.79 16.09
CA ASP A 52 5.00 -8.37 17.29
C ASP A 52 4.09 -7.84 18.43
N ARG A 53 2.78 -7.65 18.19
CA ARG A 53 1.87 -7.10 19.21
C ARG A 53 1.53 -8.14 20.27
N THR A 54 1.66 -7.71 21.52
CA THR A 54 1.20 -8.46 22.69
C THR A 54 0.30 -7.56 23.55
N PRO A 55 -0.98 -7.94 23.77
CA PRO A 55 -1.67 -9.09 23.20
C PRO A 55 -1.99 -8.90 21.70
N PRO A 56 -2.16 -10.00 20.94
CA PRO A 56 -2.67 -9.93 19.58
C PRO A 56 -4.12 -9.44 19.57
N PRO A 57 -4.59 -8.78 18.49
CA PRO A 57 -5.99 -8.42 18.34
C PRO A 57 -6.88 -9.66 18.39
N ARG A 58 -7.99 -9.57 19.13
CA ARG A 58 -8.87 -10.72 19.39
C ARG A 58 -10.08 -10.78 18.47
N ASP A 59 -10.44 -9.65 17.87
CA ASP A 59 -11.58 -9.50 16.98
C ASP A 59 -11.29 -8.51 15.83
N LEU A 60 -12.25 -8.39 14.92
CA LEU A 60 -12.14 -7.51 13.75
C LEU A 60 -12.07 -6.02 14.12
N ALA A 61 -12.67 -5.61 15.25
CA ALA A 61 -12.65 -4.22 15.67
C ALA A 61 -11.27 -3.85 16.22
N GLU A 62 -10.69 -4.70 17.07
CA GLU A 62 -9.32 -4.55 17.55
C GLU A 62 -8.30 -4.61 16.41
N LEU A 63 -8.50 -5.52 15.44
CA LEU A 63 -7.63 -5.62 14.27
C LEU A 63 -7.67 -4.34 13.42
N ARG A 64 -8.88 -3.80 13.17
CA ARG A 64 -9.05 -2.53 12.43
C ARG A 64 -8.28 -1.41 13.09
N VAL A 65 -8.48 -1.20 14.39
CA VAL A 65 -7.80 -0.14 15.16
C VAL A 65 -6.29 -0.36 15.15
N ALA A 66 -5.83 -1.61 15.27
CA ALA A 66 -4.41 -1.93 15.21
C ALA A 66 -3.80 -1.57 13.85
N VAL A 67 -4.42 -1.97 12.74
CA VAL A 67 -3.95 -1.69 11.39
C VAL A 67 -3.94 -0.18 11.11
N GLU A 68 -5.02 0.54 11.44
CA GLU A 68 -5.11 2.00 11.25
C GLU A 68 -4.03 2.73 12.03
N ARG A 69 -3.75 2.29 13.26
CA ARG A 69 -2.69 2.87 14.10
C ARG A 69 -1.31 2.61 13.54
N ILE A 70 -1.00 1.34 13.20
CA ILE A 70 0.32 0.96 12.69
C ILE A 70 0.60 1.70 11.36
N ALA A 71 -0.39 1.77 10.47
CA ALA A 71 -0.29 2.48 9.21
C ALA A 71 -0.07 3.98 9.41
N SER A 72 -0.77 4.61 10.36
CA SER A 72 -0.59 6.04 10.69
C SER A 72 0.81 6.34 11.23
N GLU A 73 1.39 5.43 12.01
CA GLU A 73 2.75 5.58 12.56
C GLU A 73 3.84 5.45 11.47
N GLN A 74 3.59 4.71 10.37
CA GLN A 74 4.53 4.54 9.27
C GLN A 74 4.73 5.82 8.43
N HIS A 75 3.78 6.77 8.44
CA HIS A 75 3.84 8.00 7.65
C HIS A 75 4.97 8.96 8.08
N HIS A 76 5.54 8.81 9.29
CA HIS A 76 6.64 9.66 9.77
C HIS A 76 8.04 9.20 9.32
N VAL A 77 8.19 7.99 8.78
CA VAL A 77 9.52 7.45 8.42
C VAL A 77 9.96 7.83 7.00
N ILE A 78 9.00 8.11 6.10
CA ILE A 78 9.31 8.44 4.69
C ILE A 78 9.79 9.90 4.53
N ALA A 79 9.46 10.80 5.46
CA ALA A 79 9.95 12.18 5.42
C ALA A 79 11.35 12.37 6.04
N ALA A 80 11.87 11.38 6.78
CA ALA A 80 13.12 11.51 7.53
C ALA A 80 14.34 10.88 6.84
N ASN A 81 14.16 10.02 5.84
CA ASN A 81 15.26 9.34 5.16
C ASN A 81 15.45 9.82 3.72
N GLY A 82 15.72 11.11 3.58
CA GLY A 82 16.44 11.64 2.43
C GLY A 82 17.90 11.17 2.48
N GLY A 83 18.14 9.90 2.12
CA GLY A 83 19.49 9.36 2.14
C GLY A 83 19.54 7.84 2.10
N ASN A 84 19.71 7.31 0.89
CA ASN A 84 20.40 6.05 0.63
C ASN A 84 19.80 4.77 1.24
N THR A 85 18.91 4.13 0.48
CA THR A 85 18.93 2.67 0.38
C THR A 85 18.70 2.28 -1.06
N ARG A 86 19.65 1.49 -1.57
CA ARG A 86 19.73 0.98 -2.94
C ARG A 86 18.47 0.17 -3.30
N TYR A 87 17.78 0.64 -4.33
CA TYR A 87 17.32 -0.18 -5.45
C TYR A 87 17.93 0.42 -6.71
#